data_AF-A0A0F9MHH3-F1
#
_entry.id   AF-A0A0F9MHH3-F1
#
_cell.length_a   1.000
_cell.length_b   1.000
_cell.length_c   1.000
_cell.angle_alpha   90.00
_cell.angle_beta   90.00
_cell.angle_gamma   90.00
#
_symmetry.space_group_name_H-M   'P 1'
#
loop_
_entity.id
_entity.type
_entity.pdbx_description
1 polymer ?
#
loop_
_entity_poly.entity_id
_entity_poly.type
_entity_poly.pdbx_seq_one_letter_code
_entity_poly.pdbx_strand_id
1 'polypeptide(L)' 'MELDELIQQMDTLIAEALLDADDGNVPAAYEHMREAKVLLDDEFHKD' A
#
# COMPACT_ATOMS: atom_id res chain seq x y z
N MET A 1 5.99 10.09 9.78
CA MET A 1 4.52 10.08 9.80
C MET A 1 4.10 9.64 11.20
N GLU A 2 2.89 9.89 11.67
CA GLU A 2 2.45 9.19 12.89
C GLU A 2 2.19 7.71 12.54
N LEU A 3 2.48 6.78 13.47
CA LEU A 3 2.32 5.35 13.21
C LEU A 3 0.89 5.00 12.79
N ASP A 4 -0.11 5.66 13.39
CA ASP A 4 -1.52 5.42 13.08
C ASP A 4 -1.88 5.89 11.66
N GLU A 5 -1.30 7.00 11.19
CA GLU A 5 -1.47 7.47 9.82
C GLU A 5 -0.83 6.51 8.80
N LEU A 6 0.33 5.94 9.15
CA LEU A 6 0.99 4.94 8.32
C LEU A 6 0.13 3.68 8.19
N ILE A 7 -0.39 3.17 9.31
CA ILE A 7 -1.26 2.00 9.34
C ILE A 7 -2.51 2.25 8.49
N GLN A 8 -3.15 3.42 8.62
CA GLN A 8 -4.36 3.74 7.86
C GLN A 8 -4.12 3.79 6.35
N GLN A 9 -2.99 4.36 5.92
CA GLN A 9 -2.61 4.39 4.50
C GLN A 9 -2.31 2.99 3.97
N MET A 10 -1.62 2.16 4.76
CA MET A 10 -1.35 0.76 4.41
C MET A 10 -2.63 -0.05 4.25
N ASP A 11 -3.58 0.07 5.18
CA ASP A 11 -4.87 -0.63 5.11
C ASP A 11 -5.65 -0.26 3.85
N THR A 12 -5.60 1.03 3.46
CA THR A 12 -6.26 1.53 2.25
C THR A 12 -5.65 0.91 0.99
N LEU A 13 -4.32 0.97 0.84
CA LEU A 13 -3.62 0.43 -0.33
C LEU A 13 -3.79 -1.09 -0.44
N ILE A 14 -3.78 -1.82 0.68
CA ILE A 14 -4.01 -3.27 0.67
C ILE A 14 -5.45 -3.59 0.27
N ALA A 15 -6.44 -2.83 0.77
CA ALA A 15 -7.84 -3.03 0.41
C ALA A 15 -8.09 -2.77 -1.08
N GLU A 16 -7.53 -1.70 -1.64
CA GLU A 16 -7.59 -1.40 -3.08
C GLU A 16 -6.93 -2.49 -3.91
N ALA A 17 -5.75 -2.97 -3.49
CA ALA A 17 -5.06 -4.06 -4.16
C ALA A 17 -5.89 -5.35 -4.20
N LEU A 18 -6.59 -5.68 -3.12
CA LEU A 18 -7.45 -6.86 -3.04
C LEU A 18 -8.68 -6.73 -3.94
N LEU A 19 -9.28 -5.53 -4.01
CA LEU A 19 -10.41 -5.25 -4.91
C LEU A 19 -9.99 -5.40 -6.38
N ASP A 20 -8.88 -4.78 -6.77
CA ASP A 20 -8.38 -4.91 -8.14
C ASP A 20 -7.99 -6.35 -8.49
N ALA A 21 -7.43 -7.10 -7.54
CA ALA A 21 -7.10 -8.51 -7.76
C ALA A 21 -8.37 -9.38 -7.94
N ASP A 22 -9.43 -9.11 -7.18
CA ASP A 22 -10.73 -9.77 -7.31
C ASP A 22 -11.38 -9.48 -8.67
N ASP A 23 -11.26 -8.23 -9.15
CA ASP A 23 -11.72 -7.80 -10.47
C ASP A 23 -10.87 -8.32 -11.64
N GLY A 24 -9.79 -9.06 -11.35
CA GLY A 24 -8.84 -9.58 -12.35
C GLY A 24 -7.87 -8.51 -12.89
N ASN A 25 -7.88 -7.32 -12.32
CA ASN A 25 -6.98 -6.22 -12.64
C ASN A 25 -5.64 -6.35 -11.88
N VAL A 26 -4.93 -7.44 -12.15
CA VAL A 26 -3.62 -7.74 -11.53
C VAL A 26 -2.60 -6.58 -11.64
N PRO A 27 -2.50 -5.84 -12.77
CA PRO A 27 -1.58 -4.70 -12.86
C PRO A 27 -1.86 -3.60 -11.84
N ALA A 28 -3.12 -3.21 -11.63
CA ALA A 28 -3.45 -2.18 -10.65
C ALA A 28 -3.24 -2.68 -9.21
N ALA A 29 -3.61 -3.93 -8.93
CA ALA A 29 -3.33 -4.56 -7.64
C ALA A 29 -1.83 -4.56 -7.31
N TYR A 30 -0.98 -4.81 -8.31
CA TYR A 30 0.47 -4.72 -8.15
C TYR A 30 0.95 -3.30 -7.85
N GLU A 31 0.40 -2.28 -8.51
CA GLU A 31 0.77 -0.88 -8.26
C GLU A 31 0.41 -0.45 -6.83
N HIS A 32 -0.78 -0.78 -6.34
CA HIS A 32 -1.18 -0.52 -4.94
C HIS A 32 -0.21 -1.18 -3.94
N MET A 33 0.17 -2.44 -4.18
CA MET A 33 1.15 -3.13 -3.35
C MET A 33 2.56 -2.52 -3.43
N ARG A 34 2.95 -2.02 -4.61
CA ARG A 34 4.23 -1.32 -4.82
C ARG A 34 4.25 -0.01 -4.04
N GLU A 35 3.17 0.76 -4.06
CA GLU A 35 3.03 1.99 -3.30
C GLU A 35 3.08 1.73 -1.79
N ALA A 36 2.38 0.70 -1.31
CA ALA A 36 2.43 0.28 0.09
C ALA A 36 3.86 -0.06 0.53
N LYS A 37 4.62 -0.76 -0.33
CA LYS A 37 6.04 -1.04 -0.07
C LYS A 37 6.87 0.23 0.00
N VAL A 38 6.72 1.15 -0.96
CA VAL A 38 7.46 2.42 -0.98
C VAL A 38 7.17 3.23 0.29
N LEU A 39 5.92 3.26 0.73
CA LEU A 39 5.52 3.95 1.96
C LEU A 39 6.22 3.37 3.21
N LEU A 40 6.30 2.05 3.31
CA LEU A 40 7.04 1.38 4.38
C LEU A 40 8.55 1.66 4.29
N ASP A 41 9.13 1.53 3.09
CA ASP A 41 10.54 1.78 2.87
C ASP A 41 10.88 3.24 3.26
N ASP A 42 10.05 4.20 2.87
CA ASP A 42 10.21 5.61 3.24
C ASP A 42 10.11 5.80 4.76
N GLU A 43 9.15 5.18 5.46
CA GLU A 43 9.01 5.40 6.90
C GLU A 43 10.15 4.76 7.72
N PHE A 44 10.66 3.60 7.32
CA PHE A 44 11.69 2.87 8.06
C PHE A 44 13.14 3.14 7.60
N HIS A 45 13.35 3.83 6.49
CA HIS A 45 14.68 4.25 6.00
C HIS A 45 14.88 5.78 6.01
N LYS A 46 14.05 6.53 6.73
CA LYS A 46 14.32 7.93 7.07
C LYS A 46 15.47 8.00 8.09
N ASP A 47 16.64 8.44 7.62
CA ASP A 47 17.73 8.93 8.47
C ASP A 47 17.31 10.15 9.32
#